data_AF-A0A2W7HR92-F1
#
_entry.id   AF-A0A2W7HR92-F1
#
_cell.length_a   1.000
_cell.length_b   1.000
_cell.length_c   1.000
_cell.angle_alpha   90.00
_cell.angle_beta   90.00
_cell.angle_gamma   90.00
#
_symmetry.space_group_name_H-M   'P 1'
#
loop_
_entity.id
_entity.type
_entity.pdbx_description
1 polymer ?
#
loop_
_entity_poly.entity_id
_entity_poly.type
_entity_poly.pdbx_seq_one_letter_code
_entity_poly.pdbx_strand_id
1 'polypeptide(L)'
;MLQNKKLSDIKLQIFKSISLFDMLILIFTSALGFVCGFFISKSLPLLAKIGIAIAIFVSTAWIVLPNKKHNCKYYVFIVRWIKYYLKPRRYFSSNTKSLVQFKDIVNDNIVEIDSANYFSVLAFKGYDVYSNDSDDKMAYYQTVINALNNIDFPISFVKIPKSSNLEANYDFIKKAIEKDTQIDL
;
A
#
# COMPACT_ATOMS: atom_id res chain seq x y z
N MET A 1 1.26 4.41 13.48
CA MET A 1 0.61 3.30 12.74
C MET A 1 0.77 1.99 13.52
N LEU A 2 -0.23 1.60 14.32
CA LEU A 2 -0.30 0.26 14.94
C LEU A 2 -1.59 -0.42 14.48
N GLN A 3 -1.52 -1.05 13.31
CA GLN A 3 -2.52 -2.01 12.89
C GLN A 3 -1.87 -3.39 13.03
N ASN A 4 -2.51 -4.31 13.77
CA ASN A 4 -2.05 -5.69 13.86
C ASN A 4 -2.03 -6.28 12.44
N LYS A 5 -0.83 -6.62 11.96
CA LYS A 5 -0.67 -7.28 10.66
C LYS A 5 -1.37 -8.63 10.71
N LYS A 6 -2.05 -8.97 9.63
CA LYS A 6 -2.71 -10.27 9.45
C LYS A 6 -1.66 -11.38 9.63
N LEU A 7 -1.99 -12.47 10.34
CA LEU A 7 -1.07 -13.58 10.59
C LEU A 7 -0.47 -14.18 9.31
N SER A 8 -1.21 -14.12 8.19
CA SER A 8 -0.74 -14.53 6.86
C SER A 8 0.44 -13.70 6.32
N ASP A 9 0.63 -12.48 6.82
CA ASP A 9 1.68 -11.55 6.38
C ASP A 9 2.94 -11.63 7.26
N ILE A 10 2.90 -12.47 8.30
CA ILE A 10 4.05 -12.71 9.19
C ILE A 10 5.00 -13.66 8.45
N LYS A 11 6.05 -13.07 7.87
CA LYS A 11 7.14 -13.84 7.26
C LYS A 11 7.84 -14.66 8.34
N LEU A 12 7.99 -15.97 8.12
CA LEU A 12 8.83 -16.82 8.95
C LEU A 12 10.28 -16.30 8.87
N GLN A 13 10.75 -15.74 9.99
CA GLN A 13 12.10 -15.24 10.20
C GLN A 13 12.84 -16.22 11.11
N ILE A 14 14.00 -16.69 10.65
CA ILE A 14 14.88 -17.57 11.44
C ILE A 14 15.79 -16.70 12.32
N PHE A 15 16.25 -15.56 11.78
CA PHE A 15 16.96 -14.51 12.52
C PHE A 15 16.34 -13.14 12.22
N LYS A 16 16.66 -12.13 13.04
CA LYS A 16 16.13 -10.75 13.00
C LYS A 16 16.14 -10.10 11.59
N SER A 17 17.00 -10.57 10.69
CA SER A 17 17.12 -10.10 9.29
C SER A 17 17.05 -11.20 8.21
N ILE A 18 17.01 -12.48 8.59
CA ILE A 18 17.08 -13.64 7.69
C ILE A 18 15.77 -14.43 7.78
N SER A 19 15.05 -14.48 6.66
CA SER A 19 13.86 -15.30 6.43
C SER A 19 14.24 -16.71 6.00
N LEU A 20 13.32 -17.65 6.17
CA LEU A 20 13.46 -19.03 5.68
C LEU A 20 13.79 -19.08 4.18
N PHE A 21 13.20 -18.18 3.39
CA PHE A 21 13.48 -18.09 1.95
C PHE A 21 14.93 -17.68 1.65
N ASP A 22 15.54 -16.85 2.50
CA ASP A 22 16.95 -16.45 2.34
C ASP A 22 17.89 -17.62 2.61
N MET A 23 17.57 -18.47 3.58
CA MET A 23 18.33 -19.71 3.84
C MET A 23 18.26 -20.65 2.64
N LEU A 24 17.10 -20.77 2.00
CA LEU A 24 16.94 -21.56 0.78
C LEU A 24 17.84 -21.03 -0.34
N ILE A 25 17.87 -19.71 -0.55
CA ILE A 25 18.76 -19.09 -1.54
C ILE A 25 20.24 -19.36 -1.21
N LEU A 26 20.66 -19.22 0.05
CA LEU A 26 22.05 -19.47 0.46
C LEU A 26 22.46 -20.93 0.29
N ILE A 27 21.58 -21.87 0.60
CA ILE A 27 21.81 -23.31 0.36
C ILE A 27 21.96 -23.56 -1.14
N PHE A 28 21.09 -22.97 -1.95
CA PHE A 28 21.14 -23.12 -3.40
C PHE A 28 22.43 -22.54 -4.00
N THR A 29 22.85 -21.35 -3.60
CA THR A 29 24.11 -20.74 -4.06
C THR A 29 25.34 -21.51 -3.59
N SER A 30 25.30 -22.09 -2.38
CA SER A 30 26.35 -22.96 -1.86
C SER A 30 26.45 -24.27 -2.67
N ALA A 31 25.31 -24.91 -2.96
CA ALA A 31 25.27 -26.10 -3.79
C ALA A 31 25.82 -25.84 -5.21
N LEU A 32 25.45 -24.71 -5.82
CA LEU A 32 26.01 -24.30 -7.12
C LEU A 32 27.52 -24.08 -7.06
N GLY A 33 28.02 -23.40 -6.03
CA GLY A 33 29.46 -23.21 -5.83
C GLY A 33 30.20 -24.55 -5.69
N PHE A 34 29.64 -25.49 -4.93
CA PHE A 34 30.21 -26.82 -4.76
C PHE A 34 30.24 -27.61 -6.07
N VAL A 35 29.14 -27.66 -6.82
CA VAL A 35 29.07 -28.35 -8.11
C VAL A 35 30.11 -27.78 -9.08
N CYS A 36 30.17 -26.45 -9.22
CA CYS A 36 31.12 -25.82 -10.11
C CYS A 36 32.59 -26.03 -9.64
N GLY A 37 32.87 -25.94 -8.35
CA GLY A 37 34.23 -26.11 -7.82
C GLY A 37 34.75 -27.55 -7.91
N PHE A 38 33.90 -28.55 -7.69
CA PHE A 38 34.33 -29.95 -7.53
C PHE A 38 33.99 -30.87 -8.71
N PHE A 39 32.97 -30.56 -9.52
CA PHE A 39 32.58 -31.41 -10.66
C PHE A 39 33.14 -30.97 -12.02
N ILE A 40 33.63 -29.72 -12.17
CA ILE A 40 34.10 -29.21 -13.47
C ILE A 40 35.43 -29.84 -13.90
N SER A 41 36.38 -30.07 -12.98
CA SER A 41 37.67 -30.66 -13.35
C SER A 41 38.24 -31.54 -12.24
N LYS A 42 38.59 -32.78 -12.60
CA LYS A 42 39.22 -33.72 -11.68
C LYS A 42 40.69 -33.40 -11.42
N SER A 43 41.38 -32.77 -12.38
CA SER A 43 42.84 -32.54 -12.35
C SER A 43 43.29 -31.33 -11.52
N LEU A 44 42.37 -30.49 -11.05
CA LEU A 44 42.72 -29.31 -10.26
C LEU A 44 43.15 -29.68 -8.83
N PRO A 45 44.14 -28.96 -8.25
CA PRO A 45 44.50 -29.12 -6.85
C PRO A 45 43.33 -28.70 -5.95
N LEU A 46 43.25 -29.31 -4.76
CA LEU A 46 42.13 -29.10 -3.81
C LEU A 46 41.92 -27.61 -3.48
N LEU A 47 43.00 -26.84 -3.30
CA LEU A 47 42.95 -25.39 -3.05
C LEU A 47 42.26 -24.61 -4.19
N ALA A 48 42.53 -24.98 -5.45
CA ALA A 48 41.89 -24.32 -6.59
C ALA A 48 40.39 -24.63 -6.66
N LYS A 49 39.99 -25.86 -6.34
CA LYS A 49 38.56 -26.26 -6.28
C LYS A 49 37.79 -25.49 -5.22
N ILE A 50 38.38 -25.35 -4.03
CA ILE A 50 37.83 -24.55 -2.93
C ILE A 50 37.76 -23.07 -3.34
N GLY A 51 38.82 -22.54 -3.95
CA GLY A 51 38.85 -21.16 -4.45
C GLY A 51 37.72 -20.86 -5.43
N ILE A 52 37.48 -21.75 -6.39
CA ILE A 52 36.37 -21.62 -7.36
C ILE A 52 35.01 -21.67 -6.65
N ALA A 53 34.81 -22.62 -5.73
CA ALA A 53 33.56 -22.75 -4.99
C ALA A 53 33.24 -21.49 -4.17
N ILE A 54 34.25 -20.94 -3.47
CA ILE A 54 34.10 -19.71 -2.68
C ILE A 54 33.85 -18.51 -3.61
N ALA A 55 34.58 -18.38 -4.71
CA ALA A 55 34.40 -17.29 -5.66
C ALA A 55 32.96 -17.24 -6.20
N ILE A 56 32.41 -18.39 -6.58
CA ILE A 56 31.03 -18.51 -7.07
C ILE A 56 30.02 -18.23 -5.97
N PHE A 57 30.26 -18.75 -4.76
CA PHE A 57 29.39 -18.48 -3.61
C PHE A 57 29.35 -16.98 -3.28
N VAL A 58 30.49 -16.31 -3.15
CA VAL A 58 30.55 -14.87 -2.84
C VAL A 58 29.91 -14.05 -3.96
N SER A 59 30.16 -14.41 -5.23
CA SER A 59 29.58 -13.73 -6.38
C SER A 59 28.06 -13.83 -6.47
N THR A 60 27.43 -14.77 -5.74
CA THR A 60 25.97 -14.99 -5.80
C THR A 60 25.27 -14.72 -4.46
N ALA A 61 25.96 -14.89 -3.33
CA ALA A 61 25.40 -14.71 -1.99
C ALA A 61 25.01 -13.26 -1.66
N TRP A 62 25.63 -12.27 -2.31
CA TRP A 62 25.31 -10.84 -2.13
C TRP A 62 23.84 -10.49 -2.45
N ILE A 63 23.16 -11.33 -3.21
CA ILE A 63 21.75 -11.19 -3.60
C ILE A 63 20.78 -11.20 -2.39
N VAL A 64 21.20 -11.79 -1.27
CA VAL A 64 20.41 -11.86 -0.03
C VAL A 64 20.53 -10.58 0.81
N LEU A 65 21.53 -9.73 0.51
CA LEU A 65 21.78 -8.51 1.27
C LEU A 65 20.61 -7.50 1.14
N PRO A 66 20.33 -6.75 2.21
CA PRO A 66 19.32 -5.70 2.17
C PRO A 66 19.79 -4.52 1.31
N ASN A 67 18.98 -4.11 0.34
CA ASN A 67 19.17 -2.89 -0.42
C ASN A 67 18.50 -1.71 0.31
N LYS A 68 19.32 -0.79 0.84
CA LYS A 68 18.87 0.41 1.58
C LYS A 68 18.02 1.36 0.72
N LYS A 69 18.28 1.44 -0.59
CA LYS A 69 17.58 2.36 -1.50
C LYS A 69 16.13 1.96 -1.75
N HIS A 70 15.86 0.65 -1.83
CA HIS A 70 14.54 0.12 -2.18
C HIS A 70 13.84 -0.62 -1.04
N ASN A 71 14.40 -0.56 0.18
CA ASN A 71 13.90 -1.22 1.39
C ASN A 71 13.49 -2.69 1.15
N CYS A 72 14.28 -3.42 0.34
CA CYS A 72 14.04 -4.81 -0.01
C CYS A 72 15.37 -5.52 -0.30
N LYS A 73 15.35 -6.86 -0.37
CA LYS A 73 16.54 -7.65 -0.73
C LYS A 73 16.79 -7.65 -2.23
N TYR A 74 18.04 -7.83 -2.65
CA TYR A 74 18.38 -7.76 -4.08
C TYR A 74 17.65 -8.80 -4.93
N TYR A 75 17.42 -10.04 -4.45
CA TYR A 75 16.61 -11.00 -5.21
C TYR A 75 15.19 -10.50 -5.46
N VAL A 76 14.56 -9.88 -4.46
CA VAL A 76 13.21 -9.33 -4.57
C VAL A 76 13.19 -8.18 -5.58
N PHE A 77 14.23 -7.35 -5.54
CA PHE A 77 14.40 -6.25 -6.47
C PHE A 77 14.52 -6.75 -7.91
N ILE A 78 15.39 -7.74 -8.18
CA ILE A 78 15.60 -8.31 -9.51
C ILE A 78 14.29 -8.89 -10.06
N VAL A 79 13.55 -9.67 -9.27
CA VAL A 79 12.26 -10.24 -9.69
C VAL A 79 11.24 -9.14 -10.03
N ARG A 80 11.16 -8.09 -9.21
CA ARG A 80 10.26 -6.96 -9.46
C ARG A 80 10.68 -6.17 -10.70
N TRP A 81 11.98 -6.00 -10.91
CA TRP A 81 12.54 -5.36 -12.08
C TRP A 81 12.17 -6.14 -13.35
N ILE A 82 12.44 -7.44 -13.40
CA ILE A 82 12.08 -8.30 -14.53
C ILE A 82 10.57 -8.23 -14.80
N LYS A 83 9.75 -8.35 -13.75
CA LYS A 83 8.28 -8.23 -13.87
C LYS A 83 7.86 -6.87 -14.43
N TYR A 84 8.52 -5.78 -14.03
CA TYR A 84 8.24 -4.44 -14.53
C TYR A 84 8.56 -4.29 -16.02
N TYR A 85 9.66 -4.85 -16.50
CA TYR A 85 10.04 -4.79 -17.91
C TYR A 85 9.16 -5.68 -18.79
N LEU A 86 8.79 -6.87 -18.31
CA LEU A 86 7.93 -7.79 -19.04
C LEU A 86 6.45 -7.39 -19.01
N LYS A 87 6.04 -6.54 -18.07
CA LYS A 87 4.64 -6.11 -18.00
C LYS A 87 4.33 -5.23 -19.21
N PRO A 88 3.35 -5.60 -20.06
CA PRO A 88 2.96 -4.76 -21.17
C PRO A 88 2.53 -3.41 -20.61
N ARG A 89 3.20 -2.34 -21.04
CA ARG A 89 2.87 -0.97 -20.66
C ARG A 89 1.58 -0.57 -21.38
N ARG A 90 0.43 -1.07 -20.90
CA ARG A 90 -0.90 -0.81 -21.46
C ARG A 90 -1.37 0.65 -21.31
N TYR A 91 -0.51 1.57 -20.91
CA TYR A 91 -0.90 2.96 -20.68
C TYR A 91 -1.13 3.76 -21.97
N PHE A 92 -0.62 3.30 -23.12
CA PHE A 92 -0.74 4.01 -24.40
C PHE A 92 -1.85 3.49 -25.33
N SER A 93 -2.45 2.32 -25.04
CA SER A 93 -3.52 1.74 -25.89
C SER A 93 -4.88 1.65 -25.18
N SER A 94 -5.01 2.20 -23.96
CA SER A 94 -6.29 2.23 -23.26
C SER A 94 -7.21 3.21 -23.97
N ASN A 95 -8.31 2.70 -24.52
CA ASN A 95 -9.36 3.52 -25.13
C ASN A 95 -10.01 4.38 -24.03
N THR A 96 -9.47 5.59 -23.80
CA THR A 96 -9.97 6.56 -22.82
C THR A 96 -11.37 7.07 -23.14
N LYS A 97 -11.94 6.70 -24.30
CA LYS A 97 -13.35 6.94 -24.65
C LYS A 97 -14.34 6.31 -23.67
N SER A 98 -13.95 5.26 -22.95
CA SER A 98 -14.82 4.60 -21.95
C SER A 98 -14.69 5.20 -20.55
N LEU A 99 -13.76 6.14 -20.34
CA LEU A 99 -13.71 6.94 -19.12
C LEU A 99 -14.66 8.12 -19.32
N VAL A 100 -15.52 8.38 -18.34
CA VAL A 100 -16.36 9.59 -18.32
C VAL A 100 -15.42 10.79 -18.32
N GLN A 101 -15.36 11.52 -19.43
CA GLN A 101 -14.58 12.75 -19.53
C GLN A 101 -15.48 13.87 -19.03
N PHE A 102 -15.16 14.41 -17.86
CA PHE A 102 -15.83 15.61 -17.36
C PHE A 102 -15.33 16.80 -18.16
N LYS A 103 -16.25 17.56 -18.75
CA LYS A 103 -15.94 18.66 -19.64
C LYS A 103 -15.54 19.91 -18.87
N ASP A 104 -16.34 20.31 -17.89
CA ASP A 104 -16.09 21.49 -17.07
C ASP A 104 -16.81 21.42 -15.71
N ILE A 105 -16.37 22.24 -14.75
CA ILE A 105 -17.05 22.48 -13.48
C ILE A 105 -17.71 23.84 -13.56
N VAL A 106 -19.04 23.86 -13.54
CA VAL A 106 -19.86 25.07 -13.58
C VAL A 106 -20.33 25.40 -12.16
N ASN A 107 -20.13 26.65 -11.73
CA ASN A 107 -20.58 27.15 -10.42
C ASN A 107 -20.12 26.29 -9.22
N ASP A 108 -18.87 25.81 -9.25
CA ASP A 108 -18.15 25.04 -8.22
C ASP A 108 -18.76 23.68 -7.80
N ASN A 109 -20.04 23.43 -8.03
CA ASN A 109 -20.77 22.26 -7.53
C ASN A 109 -21.42 21.41 -8.63
N ILE A 110 -21.50 21.92 -9.87
CA ILE A 110 -22.13 21.23 -11.01
C ILE A 110 -21.03 20.78 -11.96
N VAL A 111 -20.99 19.49 -12.26
CA VAL A 111 -20.03 18.90 -13.20
C VAL A 111 -20.75 18.59 -14.51
N GLU A 112 -20.27 19.16 -15.61
CA GLU A 112 -20.74 18.86 -16.96
C GLU A 112 -20.04 17.61 -17.48
N ILE A 113 -20.81 16.60 -17.86
CA ILE A 113 -20.30 15.40 -18.54
C ILE A 113 -20.30 15.66 -20.04
N ASP A 114 -21.44 16.08 -20.58
CA ASP A 114 -21.65 16.43 -21.99
C ASP A 114 -22.64 17.61 -22.08
N SER A 115 -22.88 18.16 -23.28
CA SER A 115 -23.80 19.29 -23.54
C SER A 115 -25.24 19.13 -23.00
N ALA A 116 -25.65 17.93 -22.59
CA ALA A 116 -26.98 17.64 -22.06
C ALA A 116 -26.98 16.94 -20.70
N ASN A 117 -25.80 16.52 -20.18
CA ASN A 117 -25.70 15.69 -18.99
C ASN A 117 -24.91 16.42 -17.91
N TYR A 118 -25.58 16.70 -16.79
CA TYR A 118 -25.00 17.40 -15.64
C TYR A 118 -25.26 16.58 -14.37
N PHE A 119 -24.32 16.61 -13.43
CA PHE A 119 -24.57 16.14 -12.07
C PHE A 119 -24.02 17.13 -11.05
N SER A 120 -24.64 17.17 -9.87
CA SER A 120 -24.20 18.01 -8.77
C SER A 120 -23.70 17.14 -7.62
N VAL A 121 -22.63 17.58 -6.97
CA VAL A 121 -22.07 16.90 -5.80
C VAL A 121 -22.31 17.76 -4.57
N LEU A 122 -23.15 17.27 -3.67
CA LEU A 122 -23.40 17.93 -2.38
C LEU A 122 -22.65 17.18 -1.28
N ALA A 123 -21.70 17.87 -0.66
CA ALA A 123 -21.00 17.38 0.51
C ALA A 123 -21.73 17.82 1.78
N PHE A 124 -22.25 16.86 2.55
CA PHE A 124 -22.81 17.12 3.87
C PHE A 124 -21.99 16.43 4.96
N LYS A 125 -21.87 17.08 6.12
CA LYS A 125 -21.27 16.47 7.31
C LYS A 125 -22.31 15.55 7.94
N GLY A 126 -21.93 14.30 8.21
CA GLY A 126 -22.82 13.33 8.85
C GLY A 126 -23.26 13.79 10.25
N TYR A 127 -24.44 13.35 10.65
CA TYR A 127 -25.00 13.55 11.98
C TYR A 127 -24.48 12.48 12.95
N ASP A 128 -24.08 12.89 14.16
CA ASP A 128 -23.63 11.95 15.19
C ASP A 128 -24.86 11.34 15.90
N VAL A 129 -25.10 10.06 15.64
CA VAL A 129 -26.26 9.35 16.18
C VAL A 129 -26.03 8.94 17.64
N TYR A 130 -24.78 8.95 18.13
CA TYR A 130 -24.45 8.45 19.46
C TYR A 130 -24.52 9.52 20.54
N SER A 131 -24.24 10.78 20.18
CA SER A 131 -24.19 11.90 21.13
C SER A 131 -25.53 12.58 21.42
N ASN A 132 -26.55 12.35 20.59
CA ASN A 132 -27.82 13.07 20.65
C ASN A 132 -28.93 12.27 21.35
N ASP A 133 -30.01 12.95 21.72
CA ASP A 133 -31.20 12.34 22.33
C ASP A 133 -32.07 11.59 21.31
N SER A 134 -32.97 10.71 21.77
CA SER A 134 -33.80 9.88 20.88
C SER A 134 -34.68 10.71 19.95
N ASP A 135 -35.21 11.81 20.48
CA ASP A 135 -36.20 12.63 19.78
C ASP A 135 -35.52 13.43 18.67
N ASP A 136 -34.32 13.96 18.94
CA ASP A 136 -33.49 14.66 17.95
C ASP A 136 -33.06 13.73 16.82
N LYS A 137 -32.73 12.46 17.14
CA LYS A 137 -32.42 11.45 16.11
C LYS A 137 -33.62 11.23 15.20
N MET A 138 -34.81 11.09 15.78
CA MET A 138 -36.02 10.83 15.01
C MET A 138 -36.36 12.03 14.10
N ALA A 139 -36.24 13.25 14.62
CA ALA A 139 -36.45 14.47 13.84
C ALA A 139 -35.45 14.59 12.68
N TYR A 140 -34.17 14.26 12.92
CA TYR A 140 -33.15 14.24 11.86
C TYR A 140 -33.46 13.19 10.79
N TYR A 141 -33.78 11.95 11.20
CA TYR A 141 -34.12 10.90 10.24
C TYR A 141 -35.36 11.24 9.42
N GLN A 142 -36.39 11.80 10.03
CA GLN A 142 -37.59 12.21 9.31
C GLN A 142 -37.27 13.30 8.28
N THR A 143 -36.38 14.22 8.62
CA THR A 143 -35.92 15.27 7.68
C THR A 143 -35.19 14.66 6.49
N VAL A 144 -34.30 13.70 6.72
CA VAL A 144 -33.57 13.00 5.65
C VAL A 144 -34.54 12.18 4.79
N ILE A 145 -35.46 11.42 5.40
CA ILE A 145 -36.46 10.63 4.67
C ILE A 145 -37.32 11.54 3.80
N ASN A 146 -37.81 12.65 4.33
CA ASN A 146 -38.62 13.60 3.58
C ASN A 146 -37.82 14.21 2.42
N ALA A 147 -36.54 14.54 2.63
CA ALA A 147 -35.67 15.04 1.56
C ALA A 147 -35.46 13.99 0.46
N LEU A 148 -35.23 12.72 0.80
CA LEU A 148 -35.04 11.64 -0.16
C LEU A 148 -36.32 11.29 -0.92
N ASN A 149 -37.47 11.33 -0.26
CA ASN A 149 -38.77 11.07 -0.89
C ASN A 149 -39.17 12.15 -1.91
N ASN A 150 -38.62 13.36 -1.80
CA ASN A 150 -38.87 14.46 -2.73
C ASN A 150 -37.90 14.47 -3.93
N ILE A 151 -36.98 13.51 -4.02
CA ILE A 151 -36.00 13.43 -5.10
C ILE A 151 -36.50 12.45 -6.18
N ASP A 152 -36.90 12.99 -7.33
CA ASP A 152 -37.41 12.22 -8.47
C ASP A 152 -36.31 11.77 -9.46
N PHE A 153 -35.04 12.01 -9.14
CA PHE A 153 -33.89 11.66 -9.99
C PHE A 153 -32.96 10.65 -9.31
N PRO A 154 -32.20 9.84 -10.08
CA PRO A 154 -31.27 8.88 -9.51
C PRO A 154 -30.17 9.57 -8.69
N ILE A 155 -30.00 9.13 -7.44
CA ILE A 155 -28.94 9.59 -6.54
C ILE A 155 -27.97 8.45 -6.21
N SER A 156 -26.70 8.79 -6.04
CA SER A 156 -25.65 7.85 -5.62
C SER A 156 -24.94 8.37 -4.38
N PHE A 157 -24.84 7.53 -3.36
CA PHE A 157 -24.13 7.86 -2.13
C PHE A 157 -22.68 7.36 -2.21
N VAL A 158 -21.72 8.30 -2.15
CA VAL A 158 -20.30 7.97 -2.08
C VAL A 158 -19.77 8.31 -0.70
N LYS A 159 -19.52 7.29 0.11
CA LYS A 159 -18.82 7.46 1.39
C LYS A 159 -17.33 7.59 1.14
N ILE A 160 -16.80 8.81 1.21
CA ILE A 160 -15.37 9.05 1.16
C ILE A 160 -14.83 9.01 2.59
N PRO A 161 -14.03 8.01 2.99
CA PRO A 161 -13.35 8.04 4.27
C PRO A 161 -12.34 9.19 4.23
N LYS A 162 -12.62 10.31 4.91
CA LYS A 162 -11.58 11.30 5.16
C LYS A 162 -10.53 10.65 6.05
N SER A 163 -9.27 10.67 5.62
CA SER A 163 -8.15 10.32 6.48
C SER A 163 -8.21 11.21 7.71
N SER A 164 -8.45 10.65 8.90
CA SER A 164 -8.27 11.42 10.12
C SER A 164 -6.78 11.74 10.21
N ASN A 165 -6.44 13.02 10.23
CA ASN A 165 -5.09 13.42 10.54
C ASN A 165 -4.89 13.19 12.05
N LEU A 166 -4.51 11.96 12.39
CA LEU A 166 -4.34 11.52 13.77
C LEU A 166 -3.26 12.36 14.49
N GLU A 167 -2.30 12.90 13.75
CA GLU A 167 -1.25 13.77 14.27
C GLU A 167 -1.83 15.11 14.70
N ALA A 168 -2.65 15.75 13.84
CA ALA A 168 -3.37 16.97 14.20
C ALA A 168 -4.37 16.76 15.35
N ASN A 169 -5.02 15.59 15.41
CA ASN A 169 -5.92 15.25 16.53
C ASN A 169 -5.15 15.00 17.83
N TYR A 170 -3.99 14.34 17.76
CA TYR A 170 -3.11 14.12 18.90
C TYR A 170 -2.58 15.45 19.44
N ASP A 171 -2.11 16.34 18.57
CA ASP A 171 -1.63 17.67 18.95
C ASP A 171 -2.74 18.51 19.58
N PHE A 172 -3.97 18.41 19.06
CA PHE A 172 -5.13 19.07 19.64
C PHE A 172 -5.43 18.55 21.06
N ILE A 173 -5.43 17.23 21.24
CA ILE A 173 -5.66 16.61 22.57
C ILE A 173 -4.52 16.95 23.53
N LYS A 174 -3.26 16.88 23.07
CA LYS A 174 -2.08 17.24 23.86
C LYS A 174 -2.17 18.69 24.35
N LYS A 175 -2.46 19.64 23.45
CA LYS A 175 -2.64 21.05 23.82
C LYS A 175 -3.82 21.28 24.76
N ALA A 176 -4.92 20.55 24.58
CA ALA A 176 -6.08 20.65 25.47
C ALA A 176 -5.72 20.17 26.89
N ILE A 177 -4.97 19.07 27.00
CA ILE A 177 -4.49 18.53 28.27
C ILE A 177 -3.45 19.46 28.91
N GLU A 178 -2.46 19.95 28.16
CA GLU A 178 -1.46 20.91 28.68
C GLU A 178 -2.11 22.18 29.24
N LYS A 179 -3.14 22.68 28.55
CA LYS A 179 -3.91 23.86 28.97
C LYS A 179 -4.68 23.62 30.28
N ASP A 180 -5.25 22.43 30.46
CA ASP A 180 -5.99 22.08 31.68
C ASP A 180 -5.08 21.70 32.85
N THR A 181 -3.88 21.17 32.58
CA THR A 181 -3.02 20.58 33.62
C THR A 181 -1.89 21.51 34.08
N GLN A 182 -1.57 22.61 33.38
CA GLN A 182 -0.41 23.48 33.64
C GLN A 182 0.91 22.72 33.89
N ILE A 183 1.09 21.57 33.25
CA ILE A 183 2.32 20.78 33.31
C ILE A 183 2.73 20.51 31.86
N ASP A 184 3.90 20.99 31.47
CA ASP A 184 4.53 20.68 30.19
C ASP A 184 4.88 19.17 30.14
N LEU A 185 4.40 18.47 29.11
CA LEU A 185 4.64 17.04 28.84
C LEU A 185 5.60 16.82 27.67
#